data_AF-A0A679J5Y9-F1
#
_entry.id   AF-A0A679J5Y9-F1
#
_cell.length_a   1.000
_cell.length_b   1.000
_cell.length_c   1.000
_cell.angle_alpha   90.00
_cell.angle_beta   90.00
_cell.angle_gamma   90.00
#
_symmetry.space_group_name_H-M   'P 1'
#
loop_
_entity.id
_entity.type
_entity.pdbx_description
1 polymer ?
#
loop_
_entity_poly.entity_id
_entity_poly.type
_entity_poly.pdbx_seq_one_letter_code
_entity_poly.pdbx_strand_id
1 'polypeptide(L)'
;MADEIIAGQATPAFRTATTLVDTADLLEKKSTQLQSLLKCCYGDCSAWFDAIGNVNRDSVMWIASDLADEVAELSQRVLMRLNEADLSAPS
;
A
#
# COMPACT_ATOMS: atom_id res chain seq x y z
N MET A 1 28.26 -2.50 44.53
CA MET A 1 27.88 -3.48 43.49
C MET A 1 26.46 -3.12 43.09
N ALA A 2 26.29 -2.50 41.92
CA ALA A 2 24.99 -2.07 41.44
C ALA A 2 24.45 -3.19 40.55
N ASP A 3 23.32 -3.73 40.98
CA ASP A 3 22.61 -4.81 40.32
C ASP A 3 22.04 -4.33 38.98
N GLU A 4 22.06 -5.28 38.05
CA GLU A 4 21.71 -5.22 36.65
C GLU A 4 20.27 -4.70 36.43
N ILE A 5 20.12 -3.50 35.84
CA ILE A 5 18.83 -3.07 35.31
C ILE A 5 18.64 -3.77 33.96
N ILE A 6 17.95 -4.90 34.03
CA ILE A 6 17.39 -5.65 32.90
C ILE A 6 16.68 -4.67 31.97
N ALA A 7 17.29 -4.40 30.81
CA ALA A 7 16.64 -3.75 29.69
C ALA A 7 15.56 -4.72 29.18
N GLY A 8 14.35 -4.60 29.72
CA GLY A 8 13.19 -5.34 29.26
C GLY A 8 12.97 -5.06 27.77
N GLN A 9 13.40 -5.98 26.93
CA GLN A 9 13.04 -6.03 25.51
C GLN A 9 11.58 -6.46 25.38
N ALA A 10 10.66 -5.59 25.76
CA ALA A 10 9.48 -5.40 24.91
C ALA A 10 9.98 -4.45 23.81
N THR A 11 9.98 -4.75 22.52
CA THR A 11 8.77 -5.10 21.78
C THR A 11 9.14 -5.47 20.33
N PRO A 12 8.98 -6.73 19.90
CA PRO A 12 8.91 -7.08 18.49
C PRO A 12 7.52 -6.74 17.93
N ALA A 13 6.46 -7.13 18.66
CA ALA A 13 5.07 -7.05 18.19
C ALA A 13 4.59 -5.62 17.84
N PHE A 14 5.00 -4.61 18.62
CA PHE A 14 4.61 -3.22 18.37
C PHE A 14 5.24 -2.66 17.10
N ARG A 15 6.51 -2.97 16.83
CA ARG A 15 7.17 -2.53 15.59
C ARG A 15 6.54 -3.20 14.37
N THR A 16 6.23 -4.49 14.44
CA THR A 16 5.56 -5.21 13.35
C THR A 16 4.15 -4.66 13.09
N ALA A 17 3.38 -4.37 14.15
CA ALA A 17 2.05 -3.78 14.03
C ALA A 17 2.08 -2.38 13.39
N THR A 18 3.00 -1.50 13.80
CA THR A 18 3.16 -0.18 13.18
C THR A 18 3.53 -0.30 11.70
N THR A 19 4.46 -1.18 11.34
CA THR A 19 4.85 -1.38 9.93
C THR A 19 3.73 -1.95 9.07
N LEU A 20 2.84 -2.77 9.64
CA LEU A 20 1.67 -3.30 8.92
C LEU A 20 0.65 -2.20 8.65
N VAL A 21 0.35 -1.36 9.66
CA VAL A 21 -0.55 -0.22 9.52
C VAL A 21 -0.01 0.76 8.48
N ASP A 22 1.27 1.13 8.55
CA ASP A 22 1.90 2.02 7.57
C ASP A 22 1.83 1.46 6.14
N THR A 23 2.00 0.14 5.98
CA THR A 23 1.92 -0.52 4.66
C THR A 23 0.48 -0.57 4.14
N ALA A 24 -0.49 -0.81 5.03
CA ALA A 24 -1.92 -0.83 4.69
C ALA A 24 -2.43 0.57 4.32
N ASP A 25 -2.02 1.61 5.05
CA ASP A 25 -2.34 3.01 4.74
C ASP A 25 -1.75 3.42 3.38
N LEU A 26 -0.51 3.00 3.09
CA LEU A 26 0.11 3.25 1.79
C LEU A 26 -0.63 2.52 0.66
N LEU A 27 -1.04 1.27 0.88
CA LEU A 27 -1.87 0.50 -0.06
C LEU A 27 -3.19 1.22 -0.35
N GLU A 28 -3.91 1.66 0.68
CA GLU A 28 -5.17 2.38 0.54
C GLU A 28 -4.99 3.66 -0.29
N LYS A 29 -3.94 4.43 0.02
CA LYS A 29 -3.61 5.66 -0.70
C LYS A 29 -3.34 5.39 -2.18
N LYS A 30 -2.50 4.41 -2.50
CA LYS A 30 -2.17 4.05 -3.89
C LYS A 30 -3.39 3.50 -4.64
N SER A 31 -4.19 2.68 -3.99
CA SER A 31 -5.45 2.16 -4.56
C SER A 31 -6.44 3.28 -4.87
N THR A 32 -6.57 4.27 -3.97
CA THR A 32 -7.41 5.46 -4.17
C THR A 32 -6.90 6.33 -5.32
N GLN A 33 -5.57 6.49 -5.46
CA GLN A 33 -4.97 7.21 -6.59
C GLN A 33 -5.28 6.51 -7.91
N LEU A 34 -5.08 5.19 -7.99
CA LEU A 34 -5.40 4.40 -9.17
C LEU A 34 -6.89 4.50 -9.52
N GLN A 35 -7.78 4.34 -8.55
CA GLN A 35 -9.22 4.46 -8.76
C GLN A 35 -9.61 5.86 -9.27
N SER A 36 -9.02 6.92 -8.70
CA SER A 36 -9.30 8.29 -9.12
C SER A 36 -8.83 8.54 -10.55
N LEU A 37 -7.64 8.04 -10.92
CA LEU A 37 -7.12 8.11 -12.27
C LEU A 37 -8.03 7.39 -13.27
N LEU A 38 -8.48 6.18 -12.94
CA LEU A 38 -9.38 5.41 -13.81
C LEU A 38 -10.76 6.05 -13.93
N LYS A 39 -11.29 6.67 -12.87
CA LYS A 39 -12.51 7.50 -12.95
C LYS A 39 -12.34 8.70 -13.87
N CYS A 40 -11.15 9.30 -13.92
CA CYS A 40 -10.86 10.35 -14.91
C CYS A 40 -10.83 9.82 -16.35
N CYS A 41 -10.40 8.57 -16.54
CA CYS A 41 -10.33 7.95 -17.87
C CYS A 41 -11.69 7.48 -18.39
N TYR A 42 -12.51 6.87 -17.51
CA TYR A 42 -13.71 6.13 -17.92
C TYR A 42 -15.00 6.57 -17.21
N GLY A 43 -14.93 7.47 -16.24
CA GLY A 43 -16.07 7.99 -15.48
C GLY A 43 -16.58 9.34 -15.97
N ASP A 44 -17.16 10.13 -15.07
CA ASP A 44 -17.79 11.43 -15.36
C ASP A 44 -16.83 12.46 -16.00
N CYS A 45 -15.52 12.25 -15.87
CA CYS A 45 -14.47 13.08 -16.45
C CYS A 45 -13.88 12.51 -17.76
N SER A 46 -14.45 11.47 -18.34
CA SER A 46 -13.95 10.82 -19.58
C SER A 46 -13.77 11.77 -20.76
N ALA A 47 -14.55 12.86 -20.84
CA ALA A 47 -14.39 13.89 -21.86
C ALA A 47 -13.00 14.55 -21.85
N TRP A 48 -12.37 14.68 -20.68
CA TRP A 48 -10.99 15.18 -20.59
C TRP A 48 -10.01 14.17 -21.17
N PHE A 49 -10.14 12.90 -20.78
CA PHE A 49 -9.29 11.82 -21.29
C PHE A 49 -9.45 11.65 -22.80
N ASP A 50 -10.65 11.92 -23.32
CA ASP A 50 -10.85 11.91 -24.75
C ASP A 50 -10.13 13.06 -25.48
N ALA A 51 -10.11 14.25 -24.86
CA ALA A 51 -9.53 15.46 -25.41
C ALA A 51 -7.99 15.50 -25.42
N ILE A 52 -7.30 14.77 -24.53
CA ILE A 52 -5.83 14.82 -24.43
C ILE A 52 -5.09 14.13 -25.59
N GLY A 53 -5.78 13.34 -26.42
CA GLY A 53 -5.22 12.65 -27.60
C GLY A 53 -4.36 11.41 -27.30
N ASN A 54 -4.12 10.58 -28.32
CA ASN A 54 -3.60 9.21 -28.16
C ASN A 54 -2.28 9.10 -27.38
N VAL A 55 -1.29 9.95 -27.68
CA VAL A 55 0.03 9.90 -27.00
C VAL A 55 -0.08 10.17 -25.50
N ASN A 56 -0.94 11.12 -25.11
CA ASN A 56 -1.16 11.43 -23.70
C ASN A 56 -2.01 10.35 -23.02
N ARG A 57 -2.94 9.71 -23.75
CA ARG A 57 -3.71 8.56 -23.25
C ARG A 57 -2.81 7.36 -22.95
N ASP A 58 -1.88 7.03 -23.86
CA ASP A 58 -0.92 5.95 -23.65
C ASP A 58 -0.03 6.22 -22.43
N SER A 59 0.39 7.48 -22.25
CA SER A 59 1.18 7.89 -21.08
C SER A 59 0.39 7.76 -19.78
N VAL A 60 -0.88 8.16 -19.77
CA VAL A 60 -1.78 7.99 -18.61
C VAL A 60 -2.03 6.51 -18.32
N MET A 61 -2.20 5.68 -19.35
CA MET A 61 -2.39 4.24 -19.17
C MET A 61 -1.12 3.57 -18.63
N TRP A 62 0.06 4.03 -19.05
CA TRP A 62 1.33 3.58 -18.49
C TRP A 62 1.43 3.91 -16.99
N ILE A 63 1.06 5.13 -16.59
CA ILE A 63 0.99 5.53 -15.18
C ILE A 63 0.00 4.65 -14.40
N ALA A 64 -1.16 4.35 -14.98
CA ALA A 64 -2.14 3.46 -14.35
C ALA A 64 -1.62 2.03 -14.17
N SER A 65 -0.83 1.54 -15.13
CA SER A 65 -0.16 0.23 -15.03
C SER A 65 0.86 0.21 -13.89
N ASP A 66 1.72 1.23 -13.80
CA ASP A 66 2.73 1.34 -12.73
C ASP A 66 2.07 1.40 -11.34
N LEU A 67 1.01 2.21 -11.21
CA LEU A 67 0.18 2.25 -9.99
C LEU A 67 -0.47 0.90 -9.66
N ALA A 68 -0.89 0.13 -10.65
CA ALA A 68 -1.47 -1.20 -10.44
C ALA A 68 -0.42 -2.20 -9.93
N ASP A 69 0.80 -2.15 -10.47
CA ASP A 69 1.92 -2.98 -10.01
C ASP A 69 2.30 -2.65 -8.56
N GLU A 70 2.38 -1.35 -8.21
CA GLU A 70 2.62 -0.91 -6.82
C GLU A 70 1.51 -1.39 -5.86
N VAL A 71 0.24 -1.29 -6.26
CA VAL A 71 -0.90 -1.77 -5.46
C VAL A 71 -0.83 -3.28 -5.26
N ALA A 72 -0.47 -4.04 -6.30
CA ALA A 72 -0.33 -5.49 -6.22
C ALA A 72 0.80 -5.88 -5.24
N GLU A 73 1.96 -5.21 -5.34
CA GLU A 73 3.09 -5.45 -4.45
C GLU A 73 2.74 -5.13 -2.99
N LEU A 74 2.13 -3.97 -2.73
CA LEU A 74 1.72 -3.57 -1.39
C LEU A 74 0.68 -4.53 -0.81
N SER A 75 -0.25 -5.01 -1.63
CA SER A 75 -1.24 -6.02 -1.22
C SER A 75 -0.56 -7.31 -0.77
N GLN A 76 0.44 -7.79 -1.52
CA GLN A 76 1.20 -8.98 -1.15
C GLN A 76 1.97 -8.78 0.16
N ARG A 77 2.59 -7.61 0.35
CA ARG A 77 3.30 -7.28 1.60
C ARG A 77 2.34 -7.26 2.80
N VAL A 78 1.16 -6.67 2.67
CA VAL A 78 0.14 -6.67 3.73
C VAL A 78 -0.30 -8.10 4.07
N LEU A 79 -0.60 -8.92 3.05
CA LEU A 79 -0.99 -10.33 3.25
C LEU A 79 0.11 -11.14 3.95
N MET A 80 1.38 -10.96 3.54
CA MET A 80 2.52 -11.62 4.17
C MET A 80 2.64 -11.24 5.65
N ARG A 81 2.51 -9.95 5.98
CA ARG A 81 2.58 -9.46 7.36
C ARG A 81 1.42 -9.93 8.23
N LEU A 82 0.20 -10.01 7.67
CA LEU A 82 -0.94 -10.57 8.38
C LEU A 82 -0.71 -12.05 8.72
N ASN A 83 -0.17 -12.82 7.77
CA ASN A 83 0.17 -14.23 7.98
C ASN A 83 1.29 -14.41 9.02
N GLU A 84 2.32 -13.54 9.02
CA GLU A 84 3.36 -13.54 10.05
C GLU A 84 2.81 -13.21 11.45
N ALA A 85 1.86 -12.28 11.54
CA ALA A 85 1.22 -11.91 12.81
C ALA A 85 0.34 -13.04 13.36
N ASP A 86 -0.40 -13.74 12.51
CA ASP A 86 -1.22 -14.91 12.87
C ASP A 86 -0.36 -16.06 13.40
N LEU A 87 0.76 -16.37 12.73
CA LEU A 87 1.70 -17.40 13.16
C LEU A 87 2.43 -17.07 14.48
N SER A 88 2.45 -15.80 14.88
CA SER A 88 3.13 -15.35 16.11
C SER A 88 2.19 -15.23 17.32
N ALA A 89 0.89 -15.51 17.18
CA ALA A 89 -0.05 -15.50 18.30
C ALA A 89 0.09 -16.78 19.15
N PRO A 90 0.28 -16.69 20.48
CA PRO A 90 0.33 -17.87 21.33
C PRO A 90 -1.07 -18.52 21.40
N SER A 91 -1.13 -19.80 21.05
CA SER A 91 -2.29 -20.69 21.17
C SER A 91 -2.73 -20.94 22.61
#